data_AF-A0A2E4IYJ1-F1
#
_entry.id   AF-A0A2E4IYJ1-F1
#
_cell.length_a   1.000
_cell.length_b   1.000
_cell.length_c   1.000
_cell.angle_alpha   90.00
_cell.angle_beta   90.00
_cell.angle_gamma   90.00
#
_symmetry.space_group_name_H-M   'P 1'
#
loop_
_entity.id
_entity.type
_entity.pdbx_description
1 polymer ?
#
loop_
_entity_poly.entity_id
_entity_poly.type
_entity_poly.pdbx_seq_one_letter_code
_entity_poly.pdbx_strand_id
1 'polypeptide(L)'
;MNTDLPLIHFSLNAETIDSCAHVIVKGHKRATTGLHAAYLFDNEPLPLFGDHTLVRDSMDRDIAIIEVTQVETRRYREVDAAFAAVEGAVD
;
A
#
# COMPACT_ATOMS: atom_id res chain seq x y z
N MET A 1 8.49 9.76 -22.43
CA MET A 1 8.51 9.79 -20.96
C MET A 1 8.51 8.35 -20.51
N ASN A 2 9.52 7.91 -19.77
CA ASN A 2 9.54 6.55 -19.24
C ASN A 2 8.49 6.48 -18.12
N THR A 3 7.33 5.93 -18.40
CA THR A 3 6.19 5.82 -17.47
C THR A 3 6.23 4.49 -16.71
N ASP A 4 7.42 4.04 -16.32
CA ASP A 4 7.57 2.86 -15.46
C ASP A 4 7.40 3.30 -14.01
N LEU A 5 6.14 3.41 -13.57
CA LEU A 5 5.84 3.53 -12.15
C LEU A 5 6.14 2.19 -11.46
N PRO A 6 6.65 2.21 -10.21
CA PRO A 6 6.66 1.02 -9.37
C PRO A 6 5.28 0.37 -9.35
N LEU A 7 5.23 -0.96 -9.46
CA LEU A 7 4.01 -1.76 -9.47
C LEU A 7 3.79 -2.38 -8.09
N ILE A 8 2.53 -2.46 -7.65
CA ILE A 8 2.18 -3.18 -6.43
C ILE A 8 0.87 -3.95 -6.54
N HIS A 9 0.86 -5.15 -5.98
CA HIS A 9 -0.35 -5.82 -5.52
C HIS A 9 -0.42 -5.70 -4.00
N PHE A 10 -1.55 -5.26 -3.47
CA PHE A 10 -1.77 -5.23 -2.03
C PHE A 10 -2.29 -6.58 -1.57
N SER A 11 -1.54 -7.28 -0.71
CA SER A 11 -1.75 -8.67 -0.28
C SER A 11 -1.10 -9.73 -1.20
N LEU A 12 -1.25 -11.01 -0.85
CA LEU A 12 -0.49 -12.13 -1.41
C LEU A 12 -1.34 -13.15 -2.20
N ASN A 13 -2.66 -13.15 -2.06
CA ASN A 13 -3.54 -14.07 -2.79
C ASN A 13 -4.60 -13.31 -3.60
N ALA A 14 -5.11 -13.92 -4.67
CA ALA A 14 -5.99 -13.26 -5.63
C ALA A 14 -7.23 -12.61 -4.98
N GLU A 15 -7.92 -13.34 -4.09
CA GLU A 15 -9.12 -12.85 -3.40
C GLU A 15 -8.84 -11.57 -2.59
N THR A 16 -7.77 -11.58 -1.80
CA THR A 16 -7.41 -10.42 -0.97
C THR A 16 -6.79 -9.28 -1.79
N ILE A 17 -6.09 -9.58 -2.89
CA ILE A 17 -5.61 -8.57 -3.84
C ILE A 17 -6.78 -7.83 -4.47
N ASP A 18 -7.78 -8.54 -4.97
CA ASP A 18 -8.95 -7.93 -5.60
C ASP A 18 -9.79 -7.15 -4.59
N SER A 19 -9.94 -7.67 -3.36
CA SER A 19 -10.59 -6.94 -2.27
C SER A 19 -9.88 -5.64 -1.94
N CYS A 20 -8.55 -5.66 -1.79
CA CYS A 20 -7.73 -4.46 -1.59
C CYS A 20 -7.86 -3.47 -2.75
N ALA A 21 -7.72 -3.94 -3.99
CA ALA A 21 -7.88 -3.13 -5.19
C ALA A 21 -9.25 -2.41 -5.22
N HIS A 22 -10.32 -3.13 -4.88
CA HIS A 22 -11.67 -2.57 -4.81
C HIS A 22 -11.77 -1.43 -3.78
N VAL A 23 -11.31 -1.65 -2.54
CA VAL A 23 -11.42 -0.64 -1.48
C VAL A 23 -10.47 0.55 -1.67
N ILE A 24 -9.37 0.38 -2.40
CA ILE A 24 -8.48 1.48 -2.83
C ILE A 24 -9.20 2.37 -3.83
N VAL A 25 -9.80 1.81 -4.88
CA VAL A 25 -10.54 2.58 -5.91
C VAL A 25 -11.74 3.30 -5.30
N LYS A 26 -12.37 2.74 -4.26
CA LYS A 26 -13.45 3.39 -3.50
C LYS A 26 -12.96 4.46 -2.51
N GLY A 27 -11.65 4.59 -2.30
CA GLY A 27 -11.08 5.54 -1.35
C GLY A 27 -11.24 5.17 0.12
N HIS A 28 -11.59 3.90 0.40
CA HIS A 28 -11.76 3.38 1.76
C HIS A 28 -10.41 3.00 2.37
N LYS A 29 -9.55 2.30 1.61
CA LYS A 29 -8.16 2.03 2.00
C LYS A 29 -7.28 3.19 1.55
N ARG A 30 -6.68 3.91 2.51
CA ARG A 30 -5.80 5.08 2.28
C ARG A 30 -4.47 5.00 3.04
N ALA A 31 -4.20 3.89 3.70
CA ALA A 31 -2.93 3.60 4.34
C ALA A 31 -2.47 2.17 4.01
N THR A 32 -1.17 1.93 4.20
CA THR A 32 -0.54 0.60 4.13
C THR A 32 0.62 0.57 5.11
N THR A 33 1.02 -0.62 5.53
CA THR A 33 2.19 -0.84 6.38
C THR A 33 3.14 -1.87 5.77
N GLY A 34 4.41 -1.77 6.15
CA GLY A 34 5.45 -2.72 5.80
C GLY A 34 6.42 -2.86 6.96
N LEU A 35 7.13 -3.99 7.03
CA LEU A 35 8.11 -4.22 8.08
C LEU A 35 9.37 -3.39 7.80
N HIS A 36 9.64 -2.38 8.63
CA HIS A 36 10.84 -1.52 8.49
C HIS A 36 12.16 -2.32 8.39
N ALA A 37 12.26 -3.44 9.11
CA ALA A 37 13.44 -4.31 9.04
C ALA A 37 13.61 -5.01 7.68
N ALA A 38 12.52 -5.26 6.94
CA ALA A 38 12.60 -5.85 5.60
C ALA A 38 13.26 -4.89 4.61
N TYR A 39 12.86 -3.60 4.61
CA TYR A 39 13.52 -2.56 3.80
C TYR A 39 15.04 -2.51 4.03
N LEU A 40 15.46 -2.58 5.30
CA LEU A 40 16.89 -2.58 5.65
C LEU A 40 17.59 -3.87 5.21
N PHE A 41 16.93 -5.02 5.36
CA PHE A 41 17.48 -6.32 5.01
C PHE A 41 17.64 -6.47 3.49
N ASP A 42 16.64 -6.05 2.72
CA ASP A 42 16.61 -6.12 1.26
C ASP A 42 17.33 -4.94 0.59
N ASN A 43 17.84 -3.98 1.38
CA ASN A 43 18.41 -2.71 0.90
C ASN A 43 17.46 -1.96 -0.05
N GLU A 44 16.16 -2.04 0.24
CA GLU A 44 15.09 -1.34 -0.47
C GLU A 44 14.92 0.07 0.12
N PRO A 45 14.82 1.12 -0.71
CA PRO A 45 14.54 2.46 -0.20
C PRO A 45 13.17 2.51 0.49
N LEU A 46 13.09 3.23 1.61
CA LEU A 46 11.79 3.57 2.21
C LEU A 46 11.00 4.48 1.24
N PRO A 47 9.66 4.36 1.22
CA PRO A 47 8.83 5.27 0.44
C PRO A 47 9.05 6.72 0.88
N LEU A 48 8.93 7.65 -0.07
CA LEU A 48 9.08 9.09 0.14
C LEU A 48 7.77 9.82 -0.19
N PHE A 49 7.59 10.99 0.41
CA PHE A 49 6.48 11.88 0.06
C PHE A 49 6.50 12.20 -1.45
N GLY A 50 5.35 12.09 -2.10
CA GLY A 50 5.18 12.33 -3.53
C GLY A 50 5.54 11.13 -4.42
N ASP A 51 6.00 10.01 -3.86
CA ASP A 51 6.19 8.78 -4.63
C ASP A 51 4.84 8.30 -5.20
N HIS A 52 4.86 7.92 -6.47
CA HIS A 52 3.71 7.38 -7.17
C HIS A 52 3.89 5.88 -7.41
N THR A 53 2.82 5.11 -7.23
CA THR A 53 2.82 3.66 -7.46
C THR A 53 1.57 3.26 -8.23
N LEU A 54 1.73 2.37 -9.21
CA LEU A 54 0.65 1.78 -9.98
C LEU A 54 0.15 0.52 -9.27
N VAL A 55 -1.14 0.51 -8.94
CA VAL A 55 -1.81 -0.61 -8.28
C VAL A 55 -2.40 -1.53 -9.33
N ARG A 56 -2.22 -2.84 -9.14
CA ARG A 56 -2.83 -3.88 -9.98
C ARG A 56 -3.71 -4.83 -9.19
N ASP A 57 -4.75 -5.31 -9.85
CA ASP A 57 -5.56 -6.42 -9.35
C ASP A 57 -4.88 -7.78 -9.57
N SER A 58 -5.53 -8.89 -9.19
CA SER A 58 -4.96 -10.23 -9.32
C SER A 58 -4.80 -10.72 -10.77
N MET A 59 -5.37 -9.99 -11.74
CA MET A 59 -5.30 -10.27 -13.17
C MET A 59 -4.31 -9.34 -13.91
N ASP A 60 -3.42 -8.67 -13.18
CA ASP A 60 -2.44 -7.72 -13.72
C ASP A 60 -3.05 -6.50 -14.45
N ARG A 61 -4.31 -6.16 -14.15
CA ARG A 61 -4.93 -4.96 -14.72
C ARG A 61 -4.59 -3.75 -13.87
N ASP A 62 -4.16 -2.68 -14.53
CA ASP A 62 -3.92 -1.37 -13.93
C ASP A 62 -5.24 -0.76 -13.42
N ILE A 63 -5.39 -0.56 -12.11
CA ILE A 63 -6.67 -0.10 -11.50
C ILE A 63 -6.59 1.30 -10.86
N ALA A 64 -5.42 1.72 -10.40
CA ALA A 64 -5.23 3.03 -9.77
C ALA A 64 -3.75 3.44 -9.78
N ILE A 65 -3.50 4.76 -9.76
CA ILE A 65 -2.22 5.33 -9.33
C ILE A 65 -2.45 5.96 -7.97
N ILE A 66 -1.59 5.65 -7.01
CA ILE A 66 -1.61 6.24 -5.66
C ILE A 66 -0.37 7.11 -5.45
N GLU A 67 -0.50 8.11 -4.59
CA GLU A 67 0.59 9.01 -4.17
C GLU A 67 0.81 8.88 -2.66
N VAL A 68 2.07 8.81 -2.24
CA VAL A 68 2.45 8.83 -0.83
C VAL A 68 2.33 10.25 -0.28
N THR A 69 1.38 10.47 0.63
CA THR A 69 1.16 11.79 1.26
C THR A 69 1.77 11.92 2.66
N GLN A 70 2.16 10.81 3.29
CA GLN A 70 2.78 10.78 4.62
C GLN A 70 3.56 9.48 4.80
N VAL A 71 4.71 9.54 5.47
CA VAL A 71 5.52 8.38 5.84
C VAL A 71 5.90 8.51 7.31
N GLU A 72 5.74 7.42 8.06
CA GLU A 72 6.11 7.36 9.46
C GLU A 72 6.56 5.95 9.85
N THR A 73 7.41 5.87 10.88
CA THR A 73 7.82 4.59 11.48
C THR A 73 7.31 4.55 12.92
N ARG A 74 6.52 3.53 13.24
CA ARG A 74 5.96 3.30 14.59
C ARG A 74 6.25 1.88 15.05
N ARG A 75 6.21 1.65 16.37
CA ARG A 75 6.23 0.28 16.90
C ARG A 75 4.90 -0.40 16.60
N TYR A 76 4.93 -1.70 16.32
CA TYR A 76 3.71 -2.47 16.05
C TYR A 76 2.63 -2.30 17.13
N ARG A 77 3.04 -2.30 18.42
CA ARG A 77 2.13 -2.10 19.56
C ARG A 77 1.53 -0.69 19.69
N GLU A 78 1.90 0.24 18.82
CA GLU A 78 1.43 1.63 18.81
C GLU A 78 0.57 1.94 17.58
N VAL A 79 0.26 0.92 16.77
CA VAL A 79 -0.76 1.02 15.74
C VAL A 79 -2.12 1.03 16.43
N ASP A 80 -2.90 2.09 16.20
CA ASP A 80 -4.21 2.30 16.82
C ASP A 80 -5.35 1.93 15.86
N ALA A 81 -6.58 1.89 16.39
CA ALA A 81 -7.77 1.57 15.61
C ALA A 81 -8.06 2.61 14.51
N ALA A 82 -7.64 3.87 14.71
CA ALA A 82 -7.83 4.91 13.70
C ALA A 82 -6.98 4.63 12.46
N PHE A 83 -5.72 4.24 12.65
CA PHE A 83 -4.86 3.81 11.56
C PHE A 83 -5.41 2.55 10.88
N ALA A 84 -5.81 1.53 11.65
CA ALA A 84 -6.37 0.29 11.10
C ALA A 84 -7.59 0.54 10.21
N ALA A 85 -8.51 1.42 10.64
CA ALA A 85 -9.67 1.81 9.85
C ALA A 85 -9.28 2.51 8.53
N VAL A 86 -8.26 3.38 8.54
CA VAL A 86 -7.74 4.04 7.33
C VAL A 86 -7.00 3.06 6.42
N GLU A 87 -6.36 2.03 6.97
CA GLU A 87 -5.73 0.94 6.21
C GLU A 87 -6.76 0.02 5.53
N GLY A 88 -8.04 0.18 5.86
CA GLY A 88 -9.16 -0.55 5.27
C GLY A 88 -9.55 -1.80 6.06
N ALA A 89 -9.11 -1.93 7.32
CA ALA A 89 -9.67 -2.92 8.22
C ALA A 89 -11.15 -2.57 8.48
N VAL A 90 -12.02 -3.55 8.28
CA VAL A 90 -13.42 -3.53 8.69
C VAL A 90 -13.56 -4.47 9.88
N ASP A 91 -14.21 -4.01 10.94
CA ASP A 91 -14.62 -4.85 12.07
C ASP A 91 -15.61 -5.94 11.63
#